data_AF-R9MW87-F1
#
_entry.id   AF-R9MW87-F1
#
_cell.length_a   1.000
_cell.length_b   1.000
_cell.length_c   1.000
_cell.angle_alpha   90.00
_cell.angle_beta   90.00
_cell.angle_gamma   90.00
#
_symmetry.space_group_name_H-M   'P 1'
#
loop_
_entity.id
_entity.type
_entity.pdbx_description
1 polymer ?
#
loop_
_entity_poly.entity_id
_entity_poly.type
_entity_poly.pdbx_seq_one_letter_code
_entity_poly.pdbx_strand_id
1 'polypeptide(L)'
;MDNLKTLRQQNSLSQQRLADILHISQQSVYKYENGITTPDIETLLNMADYFNTSVDYLIGYTDIPHKIEPVSEYALNADEQAIIKKYRQLPASNRNLIQRTIDELLNNIHLK
;
A
#
# COMPACT_ATOMS: atom_id res chain seq x y z
N MET A 1 3.06 -13.48 -8.07
CA MET A 1 2.97 -12.19 -7.34
C MET A 1 1.56 -11.67 -7.48
N ASP A 2 0.70 -11.96 -6.50
CA ASP A 2 -0.73 -11.64 -6.60
C ASP A 2 -0.98 -10.13 -6.60
N ASN A 3 -0.20 -9.38 -5.83
CA ASN A 3 -0.32 -7.92 -5.75
C ASN A 3 0.04 -7.23 -7.08
N LEU A 4 1.05 -7.73 -7.83
CA LEU A 4 1.36 -7.23 -9.17
C LEU A 4 0.17 -7.37 -10.13
N LYS A 5 -0.48 -8.55 -10.12
CA LYS A 5 -1.64 -8.83 -10.97
C LYS A 5 -2.82 -7.92 -10.61
N THR A 6 -3.08 -7.75 -9.32
CA THR A 6 -4.11 -6.87 -8.80
C THR A 6 -3.89 -5.42 -9.23
N LEU A 7 -2.70 -4.88 -9.01
CA LEU A 7 -2.34 -3.51 -9.40
C LEU A 7 -2.47 -3.29 -10.92
N ARG A 8 -2.01 -4.25 -11.73
CA ARG A 8 -2.15 -4.19 -13.19
C ARG A 8 -3.62 -4.12 -13.61
N GLN A 9 -4.47 -4.96 -13.02
CA GLN A 9 -5.90 -5.02 -13.33
C GLN A 9 -6.63 -3.74 -12.88
N GLN A 10 -6.30 -3.21 -11.70
CA GLN A 10 -6.86 -1.94 -11.20
C GLN A 10 -6.53 -0.76 -12.12
N ASN A 11 -5.34 -0.78 -12.73
CA ASN A 11 -4.92 0.22 -13.72
C ASN A 11 -5.41 -0.09 -15.15
N SER A 12 -6.28 -1.09 -15.33
CA SER A 12 -6.82 -1.51 -16.65
C SER A 12 -5.76 -1.85 -17.69
N LEU A 13 -4.61 -2.37 -17.27
CA LEU A 13 -3.48 -2.68 -18.15
C LEU A 13 -3.54 -4.14 -18.62
N SER A 14 -3.24 -4.37 -19.89
CA SER A 14 -2.90 -5.72 -20.37
C SER A 14 -1.48 -6.11 -19.90
N GLN A 15 -1.16 -7.41 -19.89
CA GLN A 15 0.21 -7.86 -19.59
C GLN A 15 1.22 -7.27 -20.59
N GLN A 16 0.83 -7.14 -21.86
CA GLN A 16 1.68 -6.50 -22.88
C GLN A 16 1.91 -5.02 -22.54
N ARG A 17 0.85 -4.28 -22.19
CA ARG A 17 0.98 -2.87 -21.90
C ARG A 17 1.87 -2.61 -20.68
N LEU A 18 1.75 -3.43 -19.63
CA LEU A 18 2.63 -3.35 -18.48
C LEU A 18 4.08 -3.67 -18.85
N ALA A 19 4.28 -4.69 -19.70
CA ALA A 19 5.62 -5.05 -20.18
C ALA A 19 6.28 -3.92 -20.96
N ASP A 20 5.52 -3.25 -21.83
CA ASP A 20 5.99 -2.08 -22.60
C ASP A 20 6.42 -0.93 -21.68
N ILE A 21 5.63 -0.68 -20.62
CA ILE A 21 5.91 0.37 -19.62
C ILE A 21 7.17 0.07 -18.82
N LEU A 22 7.36 -1.20 -18.44
CA LEU A 22 8.50 -1.65 -17.63
C LEU A 22 9.73 -2.01 -18.48
N HIS A 23 9.65 -1.87 -19.81
CA HIS A 23 10.70 -2.25 -20.75
C HIS A 23 11.16 -3.73 -20.62
N ILE A 24 10.21 -4.63 -20.37
CA ILE A 24 10.43 -6.07 -20.27
C ILE A 24 9.55 -6.82 -21.28
N SER A 25 9.73 -8.14 -21.37
CA SER A 25 8.87 -8.98 -22.20
C SER A 25 7.51 -9.24 -21.56
N GLN A 26 6.46 -9.41 -22.36
CA GLN A 26 5.15 -9.86 -21.89
C GLN A 26 5.25 -11.20 -21.15
N GLN A 27 6.12 -12.10 -21.62
CA GLN A 27 6.37 -13.38 -20.98
C GLN A 27 6.95 -13.21 -19.57
N SER A 28 7.78 -12.18 -19.33
CA SER A 28 8.28 -11.85 -18.00
C SER A 28 7.13 -11.48 -17.06
N VAL A 29 6.23 -10.58 -17.48
CA VAL A 29 5.04 -10.21 -16.69
C VAL A 29 4.19 -11.43 -16.37
N TYR A 30 3.91 -12.29 -17.36
CA TYR A 30 3.19 -13.53 -17.14
C TYR A 30 3.87 -14.41 -16.09
N LYS A 31 5.18 -14.63 -16.19
CA LYS A 31 5.93 -15.46 -15.25
C LYS A 31 5.92 -14.88 -13.84
N TYR A 32 6.03 -13.56 -13.67
CA TYR A 32 5.98 -12.91 -12.36
C TYR A 32 4.59 -13.04 -11.72
N GLU A 33 3.52 -12.80 -12.48
CA GLU A 33 2.16 -12.94 -11.97
C GLU A 33 1.85 -14.36 -11.52
N ASN A 34 2.36 -15.37 -12.25
CA ASN A 34 2.15 -16.79 -11.92
C ASN A 34 3.24 -17.39 -11.00
N GLY A 35 4.18 -16.59 -10.50
CA GLY A 35 5.23 -17.07 -9.59
C GLY A 35 6.24 -18.05 -10.21
N ILE A 36 6.34 -18.08 -11.54
CA ILE A 36 7.25 -18.98 -12.28
C ILE A 36 8.70 -18.50 -12.14
N THR A 37 8.91 -17.18 -12.12
CA THR A 37 10.22 -16.55 -11.90
C THR A 37 10.05 -15.33 -11.02
N THR A 38 11.13 -14.90 -10.39
CA THR A 38 11.20 -13.64 -9.65
C THR A 38 11.77 -12.52 -10.52
N PRO A 39 11.22 -11.29 -10.45
CA PRO A 39 11.86 -10.12 -11.04
C PRO A 39 13.17 -9.79 -10.31
N ASP A 40 14.10 -9.15 -11.03
CA ASP A 40 15.29 -8.59 -10.41
C ASP A 40 14.97 -7.31 -9.61
N ILE A 41 15.96 -6.80 -8.89
CA ILE A 41 15.79 -5.63 -8.02
C ILE A 41 15.40 -4.40 -8.84
N GLU A 42 16.00 -4.18 -10.01
CA GLU A 42 15.70 -3.03 -10.86
C GLU A 42 14.24 -3.07 -11.38
N THR A 43 13.79 -4.24 -11.84
CA THR A 43 12.41 -4.46 -12.27
C THR A 43 11.43 -4.24 -11.12
N LEU A 44 11.75 -4.72 -9.91
CA LEU A 44 10.92 -4.48 -8.72
C LEU A 44 10.82 -3.01 -8.37
N LEU A 45 11.91 -2.25 -8.44
CA LEU A 45 11.91 -0.81 -8.19
C LEU A 45 11.06 -0.08 -9.25
N ASN A 46 11.22 -0.43 -10.53
CA ASN A 46 10.41 0.15 -11.62
C ASN A 46 8.91 -0.13 -11.44
N MET A 47 8.55 -1.34 -11.01
CA MET A 47 7.16 -1.68 -10.65
C MET A 47 6.66 -0.84 -9.48
N ALA A 48 7.47 -0.71 -8.42
CA ALA A 48 7.10 0.01 -7.20
C ALA A 48 6.88 1.50 -7.49
N ASP A 49 7.74 2.10 -8.32
CA ASP A 49 7.62 3.48 -8.75
C ASP A 49 6.40 3.69 -9.65
N TYR A 50 6.19 2.82 -10.64
CA TYR A 50 5.06 2.93 -11.55
C TYR A 50 3.70 2.84 -10.82
N PHE A 51 3.57 1.91 -9.89
CA PHE A 51 2.33 1.72 -9.12
C PHE A 51 2.26 2.58 -7.85
N ASN A 52 3.26 3.44 -7.61
CA ASN A 52 3.38 4.24 -6.40
C ASN A 52 3.19 3.44 -5.10
N THR A 53 3.87 2.30 -5.01
CA THR A 53 3.79 1.34 -3.91
C THR A 53 5.18 0.95 -3.41
N SER A 54 5.26 0.07 -2.41
CA SER A 54 6.52 -0.51 -1.92
C SER A 54 6.84 -1.84 -2.59
N VAL A 55 8.13 -2.21 -2.61
CA VAL A 55 8.56 -3.54 -3.04
C VAL A 55 7.97 -4.61 -2.11
N ASP A 56 7.96 -4.36 -0.81
CA ASP A 56 7.34 -5.21 0.22
C ASP A 56 5.89 -5.54 -0.13
N TYR A 57 5.11 -4.55 -0.57
CA TYR A 57 3.74 -4.79 -1.02
C TYR A 57 3.71 -5.64 -2.28
N LEU A 58 4.50 -5.31 -3.31
CA LEU A 58 4.52 -6.07 -4.57
C LEU A 58 4.80 -7.56 -4.37
N ILE A 59 5.72 -7.89 -3.46
CA ILE A 59 6.11 -9.28 -3.17
C ILE A 59 5.22 -9.96 -2.12
N GLY A 60 4.26 -9.23 -1.52
CA GLY A 60 3.34 -9.77 -0.51
C GLY A 60 3.93 -9.91 0.89
N TYR A 61 4.97 -9.13 1.23
CA TYR A 61 5.55 -9.09 2.57
C TYR A 61 4.76 -8.18 3.53
N THR A 62 3.98 -7.24 2.99
CA THR A 62 3.08 -6.38 3.75
C THR A 62 1.75 -6.20 3.01
N ASP A 63 0.68 -5.94 3.76
CA ASP A 63 -0.64 -5.58 3.24
C ASP A 63 -0.80 -4.07 3.01
N ILE A 64 0.23 -3.27 3.31
CA ILE A 64 0.24 -1.80 3.14
C ILE A 64 0.51 -1.47 1.67
N PRO A 65 -0.48 -0.98 0.89
CA PRO A 65 -0.38 -0.88 -0.57
C PRO A 65 0.37 0.36 -1.07
N HIS A 66 0.88 1.20 -0.18
CA HIS A 66 1.57 2.44 -0.51
C HIS A 66 3.03 2.40 -0.06
N LYS A 67 3.83 3.31 -0.60
CA LYS A 67 5.19 3.56 -0.10
C LYS A 67 5.10 3.98 1.36
N ILE A 68 5.97 3.43 2.21
CA ILE A 68 6.11 3.95 3.59
C ILE A 68 6.64 5.37 3.46
N GLU A 69 5.78 6.35 3.67
CA GLU A 69 6.17 7.75 3.64
C GLU A 69 7.07 8.01 4.87
N PRO A 70 8.27 8.59 4.70
CA PRO A 70 9.05 9.06 5.82
C PRO A 70 8.29 10.22 6.45
N VAL A 71 7.57 9.91 7.52
CA VAL A 71 6.83 10.92 8.27
C VAL A 71 7.83 11.63 9.19
N SER A 72 7.97 12.96 9.08
CA SER A 72 8.50 13.72 10.23
C SER A 72 7.54 13.48 11.40
N GLU A 73 8.02 13.43 12.64
CA GLU A 73 7.26 13.06 13.84
C GLU A 73 5.86 13.73 13.97
N TYR A 74 5.63 14.85 13.28
CA TYR A 74 4.39 15.62 13.31
C TYR A 74 3.67 15.81 11.95
N ALA A 75 4.13 15.18 10.86
CA ALA A 75 3.40 15.20 9.59
C ALA A 75 2.36 14.07 9.59
N LEU A 76 1.24 14.25 8.88
CA LEU A 76 0.21 13.22 8.75
C LEU A 76 0.28 12.65 7.33
N ASN A 77 0.33 11.33 7.18
CA ASN A 77 0.21 10.67 5.88
C ASN A 77 -1.24 10.77 5.34
N ALA A 78 -1.45 10.37 4.10
CA ALA A 78 -2.75 10.49 3.42
C ALA A 78 -3.89 9.77 4.18
N ASP A 79 -3.61 8.60 4.74
CA ASP A 79 -4.60 7.79 5.48
C ASP A 79 -4.96 8.45 6.82
N GLU A 80 -3.97 8.94 7.55
CA GLU A 80 -4.14 9.69 8.80
C GLU A 80 -4.93 10.98 8.58
N GLN A 81 -4.62 11.72 7.52
CA GLN A 81 -5.37 12.92 7.13
C GLN A 81 -6.84 12.58 6.82
N ALA A 82 -7.10 11.47 6.14
CA ALA A 82 -8.46 11.03 5.83
C ALA A 82 -9.26 10.68 7.10
N ILE A 83 -8.62 10.02 8.07
CA ILE A 83 -9.23 9.73 9.38
C ILE A 83 -9.57 11.03 10.11
N ILE A 84 -8.63 11.98 10.20
CA ILE A 84 -8.84 13.26 10.88
C ILE A 84 -9.96 14.08 10.23
N LYS A 85 -10.04 14.08 8.90
CA LYS A 85 -11.13 14.76 8.17
C LYS A 85 -12.50 14.18 8.54
N LYS A 86 -12.64 12.86 8.58
CA LYS A 86 -13.88 12.18 9.01
C LYS A 86 -14.19 12.50 10.46
N TYR A 87 -13.19 12.44 11.35
CA TYR A 87 -13.33 12.74 12.77
C TYR A 87 -13.88 14.15 13.02
N ARG A 88 -13.39 15.16 12.28
CA ARG A 88 -13.85 16.56 12.40
C ARG A 88 -15.31 16.79 12.02
N GLN A 89 -15.89 15.92 11.21
CA GLN A 89 -17.31 16.00 10.80
C GLN A 89 -18.27 15.42 11.85
N LEU A 90 -17.76 14.74 12.87
CA LEU A 90 -18.58 14.04 13.86
C LEU A 90 -19.08 14.97 14.98
N PRO A 91 -20.29 14.71 15.52
CA PRO A 91 -20.77 15.34 16.75
C PRO A 91 -19.80 15.11 17.92
N ALA A 92 -19.83 16.02 18.90
CA ALA A 92 -18.95 15.94 20.07
C ALA A 92 -19.09 14.60 20.84
N SER A 93 -20.31 14.05 20.93
CA SER A 93 -20.57 12.75 21.56
C SER A 93 -19.81 11.61 20.89
N ASN A 94 -19.84 11.54 19.55
CA ASN A 94 -19.13 10.53 18.77
C ASN A 94 -17.61 10.72 18.86
N ARG A 95 -17.13 11.97 18.82
CA ARG A 95 -15.71 12.28 19.01
C ARG A 95 -15.20 11.82 20.39
N ASN A 96 -15.99 12.04 21.44
CA ASN A 96 -15.67 11.60 22.80
C ASN A 96 -15.66 10.07 22.92
N LEU A 97 -16.59 9.38 22.26
CA LEU A 97 -16.59 7.92 22.21
C LEU A 97 -15.30 7.38 21.58
N ILE A 98 -14.93 7.91 20.41
CA ILE A 98 -13.69 7.54 19.72
C ILE A 98 -12.47 7.78 20.61
N GLN A 99 -12.42 8.94 21.29
CA GLN A 99 -11.31 9.24 22.20
C GLN A 99 -11.21 8.21 23.34
N ARG A 100 -12.32 7.89 24.00
CA ARG A 100 -12.33 6.88 25.06
C ARG A 100 -11.87 5.51 24.57
N THR A 101 -12.34 5.09 23.40
CA THR A 101 -11.92 3.81 22.81
C THR A 101 -10.41 3.82 22.51
N ILE A 102 -9.86 4.91 21.99
CA ILE A 102 -8.41 5.03 21.75
C ILE A 102 -7.65 4.95 23.08
N ASP A 103 -8.09 5.68 24.11
CA ASP A 103 -7.44 5.68 25.42
C ASP A 103 -7.46 4.28 26.06
N GLU A 104 -8.59 3.55 25.96
CA GLU A 104 -8.72 2.16 26.44
C GLU A 104 -7.76 1.22 25.71
N LEU A 105 -7.64 1.34 24.38
CA LEU A 105 -6.74 0.51 23.58
C LEU A 105 -5.25 0.78 23.93
N LEU A 106 -4.87 2.05 24.11
CA LEU A 106 -3.52 2.43 24.48
C LEU A 106 -3.13 1.93 25.88
N ASN A 107 -4.04 2.05 26.84
CA ASN A 107 -3.81 1.54 28.20
C ASN A 107 -3.61 0.01 28.22
N ASN A 108 -4.32 -0.72 27.37
CA ASN A 108 -4.17 -2.17 27.26
C ASN A 108 -2.84 -2.60 26.62
N ILE A 109 -2.20 -1.76 25.81
CA ILE A 109 -0.88 -2.03 25.23
C ILE A 109 0.22 -1.92 26.29
N HIS A 110 0.07 -1.02 27.27
CA HIS A 110 1.04 -0.82 28.36
C HIS A 110 0.91 -1.82 29.52
N LEU A 111 -0.08 -2.72 29.48
CA LEU A 111 -0.32 -3.75 30.50
C LEU A 111 0.23 -5.14 30.11
N LYS A 112 0.92 -5.26 28.97
CA LYS A 112 1.65 -6.45 28.52
C LYS A 112 3.15 -6.18 28.52
#